data_AF-A0A4S8KE90-F1
#
_entry.id   AF-A0A4S8KE90-F1
#
_cell.length_a   1.000
_cell.length_b   1.000
_cell.length_c   1.000
_cell.angle_alpha   90.00
_cell.angle_beta   90.00
_cell.angle_gamma   90.00
#
_symmetry.space_group_name_H-M   'P 1'
#
loop_
_entity.id
_entity.type
_entity.pdbx_description
1 polymer ?
#
loop_
_entity_poly.entity_id
_entity_poly.type
_entity_poly.pdbx_seq_one_letter_code
_entity_poly.pdbx_strand_id
1 'polypeptide(L)'
;MSGGIARGRLAEERKSWRRNHPHGFVAKPETLPDGSVNLMIWNCTIPGKQGGWRPAITVKQILVGIQDLLDQPNPADPAQTDGYHLFIQDPAEYKRRVRQQAKQYPPLV
;
A
#
# COMPACT_ATOMS: atom_id res chain seq x y z
N MET A 1 -17.20 -35.56 -10.99
CA MET A 1 -15.84 -35.30 -11.51
C MET A 1 -15.04 -34.66 -10.39
N SER A 2 -14.07 -35.38 -9.85
CA SER A 2 -13.25 -34.98 -8.70
C SER A 2 -12.30 -33.83 -9.09
N GLY A 3 -12.73 -32.59 -8.85
CA GLY A 3 -11.78 -31.49 -8.78
C GLY A 3 -10.83 -31.78 -7.62
N GLY A 4 -9.55 -32.02 -7.90
CA GLY A 4 -8.54 -32.27 -6.85
C GLY A 4 -8.56 -31.20 -5.76
N ILE A 5 -8.02 -31.52 -4.58
CA ILE A 5 -8.10 -30.71 -3.34
C ILE A 5 -7.90 -29.21 -3.59
N ALA A 6 -6.94 -28.85 -4.46
CA ALA A 6 -6.68 -27.48 -4.86
C ALA A 6 -7.90 -26.76 -5.47
N ARG A 7 -8.62 -27.38 -6.41
CA ARG A 7 -9.82 -26.80 -7.04
C ARG A 7 -10.97 -26.65 -6.04
N GLY A 8 -11.12 -27.60 -5.12
CA GLY A 8 -12.11 -27.51 -4.03
C GLY A 8 -11.86 -26.28 -3.16
N ARG A 9 -10.61 -26.13 -2.69
CA ARG A 9 -10.21 -24.98 -1.88
C ARG A 9 -10.36 -23.64 -2.62
N LEU A 10 -9.96 -23.56 -3.88
CA LEU A 10 -10.10 -22.34 -4.69
C LEU A 10 -11.56 -21.93 -4.91
N ALA A 11 -12.47 -22.91 -5.01
CA ALA A 11 -13.90 -22.63 -5.08
C ALA A 11 -14.45 -22.06 -3.77
N GLU A 12 -13.97 -22.56 -2.62
CA GLU A 12 -14.30 -22.02 -1.29
C GLU A 12 -13.79 -20.59 -1.11
N GLU A 13 -12.55 -20.31 -1.49
CA GLU A 13 -11.97 -18.95 -1.46
C GLU A 13 -12.79 -17.98 -2.33
N ARG A 14 -13.17 -18.41 -3.55
CA ARG A 14 -14.05 -17.60 -4.42
C ARG A 14 -15.40 -17.31 -3.78
N LYS A 15 -15.99 -18.29 -3.09
CA LYS A 15 -17.27 -18.12 -2.39
C LYS A 15 -17.12 -17.17 -1.20
N SER A 16 -16.04 -17.30 -0.43
CA SER A 16 -15.69 -16.41 0.67
C SER A 16 -15.51 -14.96 0.20
N TRP A 17 -14.69 -14.76 -0.84
CA TRP A 17 -14.45 -13.45 -1.44
C TRP A 17 -15.72 -12.77 -1.95
N ARG A 18 -16.59 -13.53 -2.64
CA ARG A 18 -17.89 -13.01 -3.11
C ARG A 18 -18.83 -12.61 -1.97
N ARG A 19 -18.70 -13.25 -0.79
CA ARG A 19 -19.50 -12.93 0.39
C ARG A 19 -19.01 -11.65 1.06
N ASN A 20 -17.70 -11.49 1.19
CA ASN A 20 -17.11 -10.31 1.79
C ASN A 20 -15.67 -10.12 1.27
N HIS A 21 -15.37 -8.93 0.76
CA HIS A 21 -14.03 -8.52 0.41
C HIS A 21 -13.87 -7.00 0.63
N PRO A 22 -12.63 -6.50 0.83
CA PRO A 22 -12.40 -5.08 1.02
C PRO A 22 -12.86 -4.26 -0.19
N HIS A 23 -13.47 -3.10 0.06
CA HIS A 23 -13.99 -2.24 -1.00
C HIS A 23 -12.90 -1.83 -2.00
N GLY A 24 -13.20 -1.95 -3.29
CA GLY A 24 -12.28 -1.61 -4.40
C GLY A 24 -11.26 -2.70 -4.76
N PHE A 25 -11.11 -3.74 -3.93
CA PHE A 25 -10.29 -4.89 -4.28
C PHE A 25 -11.04 -5.81 -5.24
N VAL A 26 -10.35 -6.28 -6.28
CA VAL A 26 -10.88 -7.25 -7.23
C VAL A 26 -10.02 -8.51 -7.14
N ALA A 27 -10.64 -9.67 -7.07
CA ALA A 27 -10.00 -10.95 -7.28
C ALA A 27 -11.01 -11.87 -7.99
N LYS A 28 -10.77 -12.16 -9.27
CA LYS A 28 -11.64 -13.02 -10.08
C LYS A 28 -10.81 -14.03 -10.85
N PRO A 29 -11.22 -15.31 -10.92
CA PRO A 29 -10.53 -16.27 -11.76
C PRO A 29 -10.63 -15.88 -13.24
N GLU A 30 -9.64 -16.29 -14.02
CA GLU A 30 -9.60 -16.06 -15.46
C GLU A 30 -10.79 -16.72 -16.16
N THR A 31 -11.38 -15.99 -17.10
CA THR A 31 -12.40 -16.53 -18.00
C THR A 31 -11.72 -16.82 -19.33
N LEU A 32 -11.73 -18.10 -19.72
CA LEU A 32 -11.14 -18.57 -20.96
C LEU A 32 -12.03 -18.15 -22.15
N PRO A 33 -11.50 -18.14 -23.40
CA PRO A 33 -12.26 -17.73 -24.58
C PRO A 33 -13.54 -18.54 -24.83
N ASP A 34 -13.59 -19.78 -24.33
CA ASP A 34 -14.77 -20.66 -24.40
C ASP A 34 -15.83 -20.38 -23.32
N GLY A 35 -15.62 -19.37 -22.48
CA GLY A 35 -16.50 -19.00 -21.37
C GLY A 35 -16.31 -19.82 -20.10
N SER A 36 -15.42 -20.83 -20.12
CA SER A 36 -15.08 -21.60 -18.93
C SER A 36 -14.20 -20.79 -17.98
N VAL A 37 -14.25 -21.13 -16.68
CA VAL A 37 -13.51 -20.41 -15.64
C VAL A 37 -12.32 -21.24 -15.20
N ASN A 38 -11.11 -20.68 -15.37
CA ASN A 38 -9.89 -21.29 -14.87
C ASN A 38 -9.65 -20.88 -13.42
N LEU A 39 -10.00 -21.75 -12.47
CA LEU A 39 -9.77 -21.49 -11.04
C LEU A 39 -8.29 -21.40 -10.65
N MET A 40 -7.36 -21.80 -11.52
CA MET A 40 -5.92 -21.80 -11.22
C MET A 40 -5.25 -20.44 -11.51
N ILE A 41 -5.89 -19.54 -12.26
CA ILE A 41 -5.33 -18.23 -12.62
C ILE A 41 -6.33 -17.15 -12.22
N TRP A 42 -5.86 -16.12 -11.51
CA TRP A 42 -6.70 -15.05 -10.97
C TRP A 42 -6.22 -13.68 -11.40
N ASN A 43 -7.16 -12.88 -11.91
CA ASN A 43 -6.97 -11.48 -12.20
C ASN A 43 -7.35 -10.67 -10.96
N CYS A 44 -6.34 -10.08 -10.33
CA CYS A 44 -6.48 -9.32 -9.10
C CYS A 44 -6.16 -7.83 -9.31
N THR A 45 -6.88 -6.96 -8.60
CA THR A 45 -6.62 -5.52 -8.57
C THR A 45 -6.66 -5.07 -7.12
N ILE A 46 -5.59 -4.40 -6.69
CA ILE A 46 -5.48 -3.79 -5.37
C ILE A 46 -5.64 -2.28 -5.59
N PRO A 47 -6.70 -1.64 -5.06
CA PRO A 47 -6.85 -0.21 -5.15
C PRO A 47 -5.77 0.45 -4.29
N GLY A 48 -5.26 1.59 -4.73
CA GLY A 48 -4.53 2.48 -3.82
C GLY A 48 -5.43 2.88 -2.65
N LYS A 49 -4.84 3.14 -1.47
CA LYS A 49 -5.57 3.72 -0.33
C LYS A 49 -6.44 4.89 -0.81
N GLN A 50 -7.70 4.94 -0.39
CA GLN A 50 -8.58 6.07 -0.68
C GLN A 50 -7.93 7.38 -0.22
N GLY A 51 -7.87 8.37 -1.12
CA GLY A 51 -7.55 9.76 -0.78
C GLY A 51 -6.27 10.33 -1.39
N GLY A 52 -5.30 9.51 -1.84
CA GLY A 52 -3.99 10.03 -2.26
C GLY A 52 -3.68 9.86 -3.75
N TRP A 53 -3.79 8.64 -4.27
CA TRP A 53 -3.26 8.30 -5.60
C TRP A 53 -4.22 8.68 -6.73
N ARG A 54 -3.69 9.37 -7.75
CA ARG A 54 -4.39 9.69 -9.01
C ARG A 54 -3.47 9.38 -10.19
N PRO A 55 -3.97 8.83 -11.32
CA PRO A 55 -3.14 8.46 -12.46
C PRO A 55 -2.45 9.65 -13.13
N ALA A 56 -2.94 10.88 -12.91
CA ALA A 56 -2.33 12.11 -13.42
C ALA A 56 -1.17 12.63 -12.54
N ILE A 57 -0.89 12.00 -11.39
CA ILE A 57 0.23 12.40 -10.53
C ILE A 57 1.54 12.05 -11.26
N THR A 58 2.38 13.05 -11.43
CA THR A 58 3.72 12.93 -12.04
C THR A 58 4.76 12.52 -11.01
N VAL A 59 5.88 11.96 -11.47
CA VAL A 59 7.04 11.65 -10.63
C VAL A 59 7.53 12.89 -9.86
N LYS A 60 7.54 14.06 -10.49
CA LYS A 60 7.91 15.32 -9.84
C LYS A 60 7.02 15.63 -8.63
N GLN A 61 5.71 15.47 -8.77
CA GLN A 61 4.76 15.73 -7.67
C GLN A 61 4.95 14.75 -6.51
N ILE A 62 5.31 13.49 -6.79
CA ILE A 62 5.64 12.50 -5.76
C ILE A 62 6.89 12.94 -5.00
N LEU A 63 7.96 13.30 -5.70
CA LEU A 63 9.23 13.69 -5.08
C LEU A 63 9.10 14.97 -4.25
N VAL A 64 8.38 15.98 -4.75
CA VAL A 64 8.08 17.20 -3.98
C VAL A 64 7.23 16.88 -2.76
N GLY A 65 6.20 16.04 -2.90
CA GLY A 65 5.38 15.62 -1.75
C GLY A 65 6.17 14.87 -0.67
N ILE A 66 7.17 14.07 -1.05
CA ILE A 66 8.09 13.44 -0.10
C ILE A 66 8.96 14.49 0.60
N GLN A 67 9.49 15.46 -0.15
CA GLN A 67 10.28 16.56 0.43
C GLN A 67 9.46 17.36 1.45
N ASP A 68 8.23 17.73 1.09
CA ASP A 68 7.31 18.44 1.97
C ASP A 68 6.98 17.63 3.23
N LEU A 69 6.79 16.31 3.10
CA LEU A 69 6.52 15.42 4.22
C LEU A 69 7.70 15.29 5.20
N LEU A 70 8.94 15.37 4.71
CA LEU A 70 10.14 15.34 5.56
C LEU A 70 10.25 16.61 6.41
N ASP A 71 9.85 17.76 5.88
CA ASP A 71 9.84 19.04 6.62
C ASP A 71 8.58 19.20 7.49
N GLN A 72 7.45 18.64 7.06
CA GLN A 72 6.14 18.75 7.71
C GLN A 72 5.49 17.36 7.87
N PRO A 73 5.86 16.61 8.93
CA PRO A 73 5.29 15.30 9.20
C PRO A 73 3.76 15.35 9.37
N ASN A 74 3.05 14.31 8.90
CA ASN A 74 1.61 14.17 9.11
C ASN A 74 1.31 13.46 10.45
N PRO A 75 0.79 14.14 11.49
CA PRO A 75 0.49 13.50 12.78
C PRO A 75 -0.70 12.54 12.71
N ALA A 76 -1.55 12.64 11.69
CA ALA A 76 -2.71 11.76 11.52
C ALA A 76 -2.36 10.39 10.91
N ASP A 77 -1.13 10.20 10.42
CA ASP A 77 -0.65 8.93 9.85
C ASP A 77 0.72 8.55 10.45
N PRO A 78 0.78 8.17 11.75
CA PRO A 78 2.03 7.81 12.41
C PRO A 78 2.58 6.48 11.85
N ALA A 79 3.65 6.57 11.07
CA ALA A 79 4.31 5.40 10.49
C ALA A 79 5.46 4.84 11.35
N GLN A 80 6.04 5.65 12.25
CA GLN A 80 7.13 5.26 13.14
C GLN A 80 6.86 5.76 14.57
N THR A 81 6.84 4.85 15.53
CA THR A 81 6.54 5.14 16.94
C THR A 81 7.51 6.15 17.55
N ASP A 82 8.82 5.91 17.48
CA ASP A 82 9.83 6.77 18.14
C ASP A 82 9.85 8.19 17.55
N GLY A 83 9.82 8.29 16.22
CA GLY A 83 9.82 9.58 15.52
C GLY A 83 8.57 10.39 15.83
N TYR A 84 7.40 9.74 15.84
CA TYR A 84 6.12 10.36 16.18
C TYR A 84 6.08 10.83 17.64
N HIS A 85 6.49 9.99 18.60
CA HIS A 85 6.52 10.38 20.00
C HIS A 85 7.44 11.57 20.26
N LEU A 86 8.64 11.57 19.68
CA LEU A 86 9.55 12.73 19.78
C LEU A 86 8.94 13.97 19.14
N PHE A 87 8.32 13.85 17.97
CA PHE A 87 7.69 14.97 17.28
C PHE A 87 6.57 15.64 18.11
N ILE A 88 5.74 14.84 18.80
CA ILE A 88 4.61 15.35 19.59
C ILE A 88 5.04 15.80 21.00
N GLN A 89 5.95 15.09 21.66
CA GLN A 89 6.28 15.31 23.07
C GLN A 89 7.51 16.22 23.27
N ASP A 90 8.53 16.10 22.41
CA ASP A 90 9.78 16.87 22.51
C ASP A 90 10.30 17.32 21.13
N PRO A 91 9.73 18.41 20.58
CA PRO A 91 10.13 18.94 19.27
C PRO A 91 11.61 19.37 19.20
N ALA A 92 12.24 19.69 20.34
CA ALA A 92 13.63 20.10 20.37
C ALA A 92 14.56 18.90 20.13
N GLU A 93 14.32 17.80 20.83
CA GLU A 93 15.05 16.55 20.63
C GLU A 93 14.78 15.96 19.23
N TYR A 94 13.54 16.04 18.74
CA TYR A 94 13.20 15.64 17.37
C TYR A 94 14.07 16.38 16.34
N LYS A 95 14.12 17.72 16.40
CA LYS A 95 14.96 18.54 15.50
C LYS A 95 16.44 18.22 15.64
N ARG A 96 16.93 17.92 16.85
CA ARG A 96 18.33 17.53 17.09
C ARG A 96 18.66 16.24 16.34
N ARG A 97 17.81 15.21 16.45
CA ARG A 97 18.00 13.92 15.77
C ARG A 97 17.89 14.04 14.25
N VAL A 98 16.91 14.79 13.74
CA VAL A 98 16.79 15.06 12.30
C VAL A 98 18.06 15.69 11.74
N ARG A 99 18.62 16.71 12.42
CA ARG A 99 19.89 17.33 12.01
C ARG A 99 21.08 16.36 12.07
N GLN A 100 21.12 15.49 13.08
CA GLN A 100 22.18 14.48 13.19
C GLN A 100 22.08 13.45 12.07
N GLN A 101 20.86 13.03 11.72
CA GLN A 101 20.60 12.10 10.62
C GLN A 101 20.95 12.73 9.28
N ALA A 102 20.57 13.98 9.02
CA ALA A 102 20.89 14.68 7.77
C ALA A 102 22.41 14.72 7.48
N LYS A 103 23.25 14.83 8.53
CA LYS A 103 24.72 14.80 8.38
C LYS A 103 25.26 13.45 7.89
N GLN A 104 24.52 12.36 8.04
CA GLN A 104 24.92 11.03 7.55
C GLN A 104 24.74 10.91 6.02
N TYR A 105 23.94 11.81 5.42
CA TYR A 105 23.62 11.82 3.99
C TYR A 105 24.05 13.15 3.38
N PRO A 106 25.37 13.42 3.26
CA PRO A 106 25.85 14.65 2.64
C PRO A 106 25.40 14.72 1.17
N PRO A 107 25.31 15.92 0.58
CA PRO A 107 25.05 16.08 -0.84
C PRO A 107 26.03 15.24 -1.66
N LEU A 108 25.51 14.49 -2.61
CA LEU A 108 26.32 13.87 -3.65
C LEU A 108 26.75 15.01 -4.58
N VAL A 109 27.93 15.56 -4.30
CA VAL A 109 28.59 16.56 -5.15
C VAL A 109 28.93 15.93 -6.50
#